data_AF-A0A504YJW3-F1
#
_entry.id   AF-A0A504YJW3-F1
#
_cell.length_a   1.000
_cell.length_b   1.000
_cell.length_c   1.000
_cell.angle_alpha   90.00
_cell.angle_beta   90.00
_cell.angle_gamma   90.00
#
_symmetry.space_group_name_H-M   'P 1'
#
loop_
_entity.id
_entity.type
_entity.pdbx_description
1 polymer ?
#
loop_
_entity_poly.entity_id
_entity_poly.type
_entity_poly.pdbx_seq_one_letter_code
_entity_poly.pdbx_strand_id
1 'polypeptide(L)'
;CDIRQLRDYLRPVSWNQEPIDQWFDKNGRTTRNNVTLAFNSCCITEDLNCLITRAHMRWKAGAYVHWFTRFGCTQDTFAAAFEQMKQVVDSYEQLAS
;
A
#
# COMPACT_ATOMS: atom_id res chain seq x y z
N CYS A 1 8.33 25.16 -4.71
CA CYS A 1 8.28 23.76 -5.18
C CYS A 1 7.58 23.79 -6.52
N ASP A 2 8.28 23.50 -7.61
CA ASP A 2 7.68 23.47 -8.95
C ASP A 2 7.02 22.10 -9.16
N ILE A 3 5.73 22.08 -9.50
CA ILE A 3 4.98 20.84 -9.74
C ILE A 3 5.59 20.02 -10.88
N ARG A 4 6.24 20.67 -11.85
CA ARG A 4 6.95 19.98 -12.93
C ARG A 4 8.12 19.16 -12.39
N GLN A 5 8.93 19.76 -11.51
CA GLN A 5 10.04 19.06 -10.85
C GLN A 5 9.54 17.91 -9.98
N LEU A 6 8.42 18.09 -9.27
CA LEU A 6 7.81 17.02 -8.47
C LEU A 6 7.33 15.87 -9.36
N ARG A 7 6.71 16.17 -10.51
CA ARG A 7 6.28 15.17 -11.48
C ARG A 7 7.45 14.35 -12.02
N ASP A 8 8.54 15.01 -12.41
CA ASP A 8 9.73 14.35 -12.94
C ASP A 8 10.41 13.46 -11.88
N TYR A 9 10.41 13.90 -10.62
CA TYR A 9 10.95 13.13 -9.50
C TYR A 9 10.10 11.89 -9.17
N LEU A 10 8.77 12.05 -9.09
CA LEU A 10 7.85 10.97 -8.70
C LEU A 10 7.67 9.91 -9.79
N ARG A 11 7.95 10.23 -11.06
CA ARG A 11 7.83 9.32 -12.21
C ARG A 11 6.46 8.61 -12.24
N PRO A 12 5.35 9.37 -12.31
CA PRO A 12 4.03 8.79 -12.30
C PRO A 12 3.82 7.89 -13.52
N VAL A 13 2.93 6.92 -13.35
CA VAL A 13 2.46 6.01 -14.41
C VAL A 13 1.91 6.79 -15.61
N SER A 14 2.16 6.29 -16.82
CA SER A 14 1.79 6.98 -18.07
C SER A 14 0.29 7.02 -18.33
N TRP A 15 -0.47 6.07 -17.78
CA TRP A 15 -1.91 6.00 -17.95
C TRP A 15 -2.67 7.06 -17.13
N ASN A 16 -2.05 7.62 -16.06
CA ASN A 16 -2.67 8.67 -15.27
C ASN A 16 -2.23 10.06 -15.78
N GLN A 17 -3.16 10.75 -16.44
CA GLN A 17 -2.90 12.08 -17.03
C GLN A 17 -2.73 13.16 -15.96
N GLU A 18 -3.42 13.03 -14.82
CA GLU A 18 -3.44 13.97 -13.70
C GLU A 18 -2.97 13.30 -12.39
N PRO A 19 -1.67 13.00 -12.26
CA PRO A 19 -1.15 12.21 -11.14
C PRO A 19 -0.87 13.01 -9.85
N ILE A 20 -1.07 14.33 -9.87
CA ILE A 20 -0.77 15.23 -8.76
C ILE A 20 -1.99 16.07 -8.44
N ASP A 21 -2.59 15.80 -7.29
CA ASP A 21 -3.60 16.64 -6.66
C ASP A 21 -2.97 17.60 -5.65
N GLN A 22 -3.49 18.83 -5.59
CA GLN A 22 -3.00 19.86 -4.68
C GLN A 22 -4.14 20.48 -3.87
N TRP A 23 -3.94 20.59 -2.56
CA TRP A 23 -4.85 21.25 -1.64
C TRP A 23 -4.12 22.25 -0.78
N PHE A 24 -4.76 23.40 -0.53
CA PHE A 24 -4.23 24.46 0.30
C PHE A 24 -5.17 24.71 1.48
N ASP A 25 -4.62 25.00 2.65
CA ASP A 25 -5.42 25.48 3.78
C ASP A 25 -5.99 26.86 3.43
N LYS A 26 -7.29 26.90 3.15
CA LYS A 26 -8.01 28.13 2.79
C LYS A 26 -8.17 29.09 3.97
N ASN A 27 -8.04 28.60 5.20
CA ASN A 27 -8.35 29.36 6.41
C ASN A 27 -7.11 30.02 7.04
N GLY A 28 -5.92 29.80 6.47
CA GLY A 28 -4.67 30.43 6.94
C GLY A 28 -4.40 30.19 8.43
N ARG A 29 -4.90 29.08 8.99
CA ARG A 29 -4.80 28.80 10.44
C ARG A 29 -3.36 28.44 10.84
N THR A 30 -2.55 28.11 9.85
CA THR A 30 -1.16 27.73 10.01
C THR A 30 -0.24 28.94 9.84
N THR A 31 0.47 29.29 10.91
CA THR A 31 1.44 30.40 10.95
C THR A 31 2.82 30.03 10.40
N ARG A 32 3.01 28.77 9.98
CA ARG A 32 4.26 28.23 9.44
C ARG A 32 3.98 27.47 8.14
N ASN A 33 4.90 27.59 7.18
CA ASN A 33 4.84 26.85 5.94
C ASN A 33 5.07 25.35 6.22
N ASN A 34 4.05 24.53 5.97
CA ASN A 34 4.14 23.08 6.00
C ASN A 34 3.63 22.49 4.67
N VAL A 35 4.10 21.30 4.34
CA VAL A 35 3.68 20.54 3.16
C VAL A 35 3.57 19.09 3.59
N THR A 36 2.44 18.46 3.27
CA THR A 36 2.22 17.02 3.46
C THR A 36 2.09 16.39 2.08
N LEU A 37 2.88 15.34 1.82
CA LEU A 37 2.78 14.56 0.59
C LEU A 37 2.11 13.22 0.91
N ALA A 38 0.94 12.98 0.34
CA ALA A 38 0.36 11.64 0.25
C ALA A 38 0.71 11.07 -1.13
N PHE A 39 1.38 9.93 -1.16
CA PHE A 39 1.88 9.32 -2.38
C PHE A 39 1.45 7.85 -2.47
N ASN A 40 0.92 7.46 -3.62
CA ASN A 40 0.58 6.08 -3.93
C ASN A 40 1.62 5.52 -4.90
N SER A 41 2.31 4.45 -4.50
CA SER A 41 3.44 3.88 -5.21
C SER A 41 3.32 2.38 -5.38
N CYS A 42 3.77 1.87 -6.51
CA CYS A 42 3.92 0.43 -6.73
C CYS A 42 5.08 -0.17 -5.90
N CYS A 43 5.98 0.65 -5.33
CA CYS A 43 7.05 0.18 -4.45
C CYS A 43 6.53 -0.54 -3.19
N ILE A 44 5.26 -0.34 -2.81
CA ILE A 44 4.66 -1.03 -1.66
C ILE A 44 4.60 -2.56 -1.87
N THR A 45 4.63 -3.03 -3.11
CA THR A 45 4.57 -4.46 -3.46
C THR A 45 5.72 -5.25 -2.85
N GLU A 46 6.92 -4.68 -2.72
CA GLU A 46 8.07 -5.34 -2.09
C GLU A 46 7.82 -5.64 -0.60
N ASP A 47 7.31 -4.65 0.13
CA ASP A 47 6.97 -4.78 1.55
C ASP A 47 5.80 -5.76 1.75
N LEU A 48 4.79 -5.70 0.88
CA LEU A 48 3.65 -6.62 0.91
C LEU A 48 4.07 -8.06 0.63
N ASN A 49 4.92 -8.29 -0.37
CA ASN A 49 5.46 -9.62 -0.67
C ASN A 49 6.26 -10.20 0.51
N CYS A 50 7.08 -9.38 1.16
CA CYS A 50 7.79 -9.76 2.36
C CYS A 50 6.83 -10.14 3.51
N LEU A 51 5.80 -9.32 3.73
CA LEU A 51 4.78 -9.56 4.75
C LEU A 51 4.03 -10.86 4.51
N ILE A 52 3.52 -11.09 3.29
CA ILE A 52 2.80 -12.29 2.88
C ILE A 52 3.68 -13.53 3.11
N THR A 53 4.93 -13.48 2.65
CA THR A 53 5.89 -14.58 2.80
C THR A 53 6.09 -14.95 4.26
N ARG A 54 6.36 -13.96 5.12
CA ARG A 54 6.59 -14.17 6.55
C ARG A 54 5.34 -14.68 7.26
N ALA A 55 4.17 -14.13 6.93
CA ALA A 55 2.90 -14.56 7.49
C ALA A 55 2.58 -16.01 7.09
N HIS A 56 2.80 -16.38 5.83
CA HIS A 56 2.59 -17.74 5.33
C HIS A 56 3.50 -18.75 6.01
N MET A 57 4.79 -18.42 6.20
CA MET A 57 5.73 -19.28 6.94
C MET A 57 5.27 -19.53 8.38
N ARG A 58 4.80 -18.49 9.08
CA ARG A 58 4.30 -18.61 10.46
C ARG A 58 3.02 -19.45 10.54
N TRP A 59 2.09 -19.22 9.62
CA TRP A 59 0.85 -19.98 9.53
C TRP A 59 1.12 -21.47 9.26
N LYS A 60 2.01 -21.78 8.31
CA LYS A 60 2.42 -23.15 7.99
C LYS A 60 3.12 -23.85 9.16
N ALA A 61 3.85 -23.10 9.98
CA ALA A 61 4.46 -23.61 11.22
C ALA A 61 3.46 -23.76 12.38
N GLY A 62 2.18 -23.43 12.20
CA GLY A 62 1.16 -23.44 13.26
C GLY A 62 1.37 -22.35 14.32
N ALA A 63 2.25 -21.38 14.07
CA ALA A 63 2.61 -20.38 15.05
C ALA A 63 1.44 -19.42 15.30
N TYR A 64 1.04 -19.28 16.57
CA TYR A 64 -0.04 -18.40 17.04
C TYR A 64 -1.44 -18.68 16.47
N VAL A 65 -1.63 -19.68 15.61
CA VAL A 65 -2.92 -19.97 14.94
C VAL A 65 -4.05 -20.17 15.95
N HIS A 66 -3.78 -20.82 17.09
CA HIS A 66 -4.78 -21.08 18.14
C HIS A 66 -5.39 -19.81 18.76
N TRP A 67 -4.69 -18.67 18.73
CA TRP A 67 -5.25 -17.40 19.20
C TRP A 67 -6.32 -16.88 18.25
N PHE A 68 -6.13 -17.07 16.94
CA PHE A 68 -7.08 -16.62 15.92
C PHE A 68 -8.26 -17.58 15.79
N THR A 69 -8.05 -18.89 15.95
CA THR A 69 -9.15 -19.87 15.92
C THR A 69 -10.17 -19.62 17.03
N ARG A 70 -9.75 -19.06 18.17
CA ARG A 70 -10.65 -18.65 19.27
C ARG A 70 -11.68 -17.59 18.83
N PHE A 71 -11.37 -16.81 17.80
CA PHE A 71 -12.26 -15.79 17.22
C PHE A 71 -12.94 -16.26 15.92
N GLY A 72 -12.88 -17.56 15.60
CA GLY A 72 -13.53 -18.13 14.42
C GLY A 72 -12.71 -18.04 13.13
N CYS A 73 -11.44 -17.61 13.18
CA CYS A 73 -10.56 -17.66 12.02
C CYS A 73 -10.12 -19.11 11.75
N THR A 74 -10.56 -19.68 10.63
CA THR A 74 -10.21 -21.04 10.22
C THR A 74 -9.01 -21.04 9.29
N GLN A 75 -8.53 -22.23 8.92
CA GLN A 75 -7.52 -22.39 7.87
C GLN A 75 -7.96 -21.71 6.56
N ASP A 76 -9.24 -21.82 6.22
CA ASP A 76 -9.82 -21.19 5.03
C ASP A 76 -9.79 -19.66 5.13
N THR A 77 -9.98 -19.09 6.33
CA THR A 77 -9.84 -17.64 6.56
C THR A 77 -8.44 -17.16 6.20
N PHE A 78 -7.39 -17.88 6.63
CA PHE A 78 -6.00 -17.53 6.30
C PHE A 78 -5.71 -17.74 4.82
N ALA A 79 -6.16 -18.85 4.23
CA ALA A 79 -5.97 -19.13 2.81
C ALA A 79 -6.60 -18.02 1.94
N ALA A 80 -7.83 -17.62 2.24
CA ALA A 80 -8.51 -16.52 1.55
C ALA A 80 -7.77 -15.18 1.73
N ALA A 81 -7.24 -14.90 2.93
CA ALA A 81 -6.49 -13.67 3.17
C ALA A 81 -5.16 -13.62 2.39
N PHE A 82 -4.43 -14.73 2.31
CA PHE A 82 -3.21 -14.80 1.49
C PHE A 82 -3.50 -14.57 0.02
N GLU A 83 -4.57 -15.18 -0.50
CA GLU A 83 -5.00 -15.00 -1.89
C GLU A 83 -5.40 -13.55 -2.17
N GLN A 84 -6.20 -12.93 -1.29
CA GLN A 84 -6.58 -11.51 -1.41
C GLN A 84 -5.36 -10.59 -1.41
N MET A 85 -4.38 -10.83 -0.52
CA MET A 85 -3.18 -10.02 -0.46
C MET A 85 -2.31 -10.17 -1.72
N LYS A 86 -2.25 -11.38 -2.29
CA LYS A 86 -1.57 -11.62 -3.56
C LYS A 86 -2.26 -10.87 -4.71
N GLN A 87 -3.59 -10.91 -4.78
CA GLN A 87 -4.37 -10.15 -5.77
C GLN A 87 -4.12 -8.65 -5.69
N VAL A 88 -3.94 -8.09 -4.48
CA VAL A 88 -3.56 -6.68 -4.30
C VAL A 88 -2.18 -6.42 -4.91
N VAL A 89 -1.18 -7.25 -4.61
CA VAL A 89 0.16 -7.13 -5.20
C VAL A 89 0.10 -7.21 -6.72
N ASP A 90 -0.55 -8.25 -7.26
CA ASP A 90 -0.70 -8.46 -8.70
C ASP A 90 -1.38 -7.24 -9.36
N SER A 91 -2.36 -6.63 -8.71
CA SER A 91 -3.04 -5.42 -9.20
C SER A 91 -2.10 -4.22 -9.28
N TYR A 92 -1.23 -4.01 -8.28
CA TYR A 92 -0.23 -2.94 -8.32
C TYR A 92 0.82 -3.18 -9.42
N GLU A 93 1.29 -4.42 -9.57
CA GLU A 93 2.27 -4.78 -10.61
C GLU A 93 1.69 -4.60 -12.02
N GLN A 94 0.43 -4.96 -12.24
CA GLN A 94 -0.28 -4.71 -13.50
C GLN A 94 -0.41 -3.22 -13.82
N LEU A 95 -0.65 -2.39 -12.80
CA LEU A 95 -0.78 -0.93 -12.96
C LEU A 95 0.57 -0.20 -13.09
N ALA A 96 1.68 -0.86 -12.74
CA ALA A 96 3.03 -0.33 -12.90
C ALA A 96 3.53 -0.36 -14.36
N SER A 97 2.78 -1.02 -15.25
CA SER A 97 3.09 -1.23 -16.67
C SER A 97 2.84 0.01 -17.54
#